data_AF-A0A9D4WH60-F1
#
_entry.id   AF-A0A9D4WH60-F1
#
_cell.length_a   1.000
_cell.length_b   1.000
_cell.length_c   1.000
_cell.angle_alpha   90.00
_cell.angle_beta   90.00
_cell.angle_gamma   90.00
#
_symmetry.space_group_name_H-M   'P 1'
#
loop_
_entity.id
_entity.type
_entity.pdbx_description
1 polymer ?
#
loop_
_entity_poly.entity_id
_entity_poly.type
_entity_poly.pdbx_seq_one_letter_code
_entity_poly.pdbx_strand_id
1 'polypeptide(L)'
;MAAKDISESDIIQLRQLCRNSGVQVSVEPANIRDSLYRTSVNFVLDACSSAPTYSTSVSINGEDSQQFLAGFAENIGLENVRAATIVSAAVASRTRACLLQAWALEMQGKHVDALGELSKMCLILQVFPPEESSPEMEMVSRGLAKHLKLEQRKHLMFLFGKVCSEDSHGIAREALGLIHSQNYSAGQLEDNIP
;
A
#
# COMPACT_ATOMS: atom_id res chain seq x y z
N MET A 1 -19.70 26.47 1.35
CA MET A 1 -19.62 25.71 2.62
C MET A 1 -18.30 24.96 2.58
N ALA A 2 -17.37 25.27 3.49
CA ALA A 2 -16.10 24.56 3.56
C ALA A 2 -16.36 23.11 3.99
N ALA A 3 -15.89 22.15 3.21
CA ALA A 3 -15.82 20.76 3.65
C ALA A 3 -14.99 20.76 4.93
N LYS A 4 -15.61 20.42 6.06
CA LYS A 4 -14.88 20.27 7.32
C LYS A 4 -14.05 19.00 7.17
N ASP A 5 -12.73 19.14 7.16
CA ASP A 5 -11.83 18.01 7.07
C ASP A 5 -12.13 17.04 8.22
N ILE A 6 -12.43 15.79 7.87
CA ILE A 6 -12.70 14.73 8.84
C ILE A 6 -11.36 14.36 9.46
N SER A 7 -11.21 14.56 10.77
CA SER A 7 -9.94 14.30 11.45
C SER A 7 -9.80 12.81 11.81
N GLU A 8 -8.55 12.37 12.04
CA GLU A 8 -8.24 11.02 12.52
C GLU A 8 -8.97 10.70 13.84
N SER A 9 -9.07 11.70 14.72
CA SER A 9 -9.79 11.60 16.00
C SER A 9 -11.28 11.33 15.79
N ASP A 10 -11.91 11.96 14.78
CA ASP A 10 -13.33 11.74 14.48
C ASP A 10 -13.58 10.30 14.03
N ILE A 11 -12.68 9.73 13.23
CA ILE A 11 -12.77 8.35 12.75
C ILE A 11 -12.63 7.36 13.91
N ILE A 12 -11.66 7.56 14.79
CA ILE A 12 -11.43 6.72 15.97
C ILE A 12 -12.63 6.78 16.93
N GLN A 13 -13.15 7.99 17.20
CA GLN A 13 -14.30 8.18 18.08
C GLN A 13 -15.55 7.51 17.51
N LEU A 14 -15.81 7.66 16.20
CA LEU A 14 -16.93 7.00 15.54
C LEU A 14 -16.83 5.48 15.65
N ARG A 15 -15.66 4.90 15.34
CA ARG A 15 -15.41 3.45 15.51
C ARG A 15 -15.68 3.00 16.95
N GLN A 16 -15.18 3.74 17.93
CA GLN A 16 -15.33 3.39 19.34
C GLN A 16 -16.79 3.45 19.80
N LEU A 17 -17.53 4.48 19.41
CA LEU A 17 -18.96 4.62 19.74
C LEU A 17 -19.77 3.48 19.13
N CYS A 18 -19.61 3.22 17.84
CA CYS A 18 -20.30 2.12 17.16
C CYS A 18 -19.97 0.76 17.78
N ARG A 19 -18.69 0.49 18.08
CA ARG A 19 -18.25 -0.76 18.72
C ARG A 19 -18.83 -0.94 20.12
N ASN A 20 -18.83 0.11 20.94
CA ASN A 20 -19.32 0.04 22.32
C ASN A 20 -20.84 -0.07 22.40
N SER A 21 -21.56 0.52 21.45
CA SER A 21 -23.03 0.51 21.42
C SER A 21 -23.62 -0.59 20.55
N GLY A 22 -22.81 -1.29 19.74
CA GLY A 22 -23.27 -2.31 18.79
C GLY A 22 -24.16 -1.73 17.68
N VAL A 23 -23.92 -0.47 17.29
CA VAL A 23 -24.76 0.25 16.32
C VAL A 23 -24.01 0.54 15.02
N GLN A 24 -24.77 0.60 13.92
CA GLN A 24 -24.31 1.11 12.64
C GLN A 24 -24.85 2.53 12.44
N VAL A 25 -24.13 3.34 11.67
CA VAL A 25 -24.49 4.71 11.31
C VAL A 25 -24.86 4.74 9.84
N SER A 26 -26.01 5.34 9.54
CA SER A 26 -26.39 5.62 8.16
C SER A 26 -25.55 6.79 7.64
N VAL A 27 -24.68 6.51 6.67
CA VAL A 27 -23.88 7.52 5.98
C VAL A 27 -24.37 7.64 4.55
N GLU A 28 -25.15 8.68 4.31
CA GLU A 28 -25.66 9.02 2.99
C GLU A 28 -25.21 10.42 2.56
N PRO A 29 -25.01 10.65 1.25
CA PRO A 29 -25.04 9.69 0.14
C PRO A 29 -23.83 8.75 0.07
N ALA A 30 -23.94 7.69 -0.74
CA ALA A 30 -22.92 6.62 -0.84
C ALA A 30 -21.50 7.14 -1.19
N ASN A 31 -21.37 8.22 -1.96
CA ASN A 31 -20.08 8.84 -2.25
C ASN A 31 -19.42 9.48 -1.00
N ILE A 32 -20.21 10.01 -0.06
CA ILE A 32 -19.68 10.50 1.23
C ILE A 32 -19.18 9.32 2.07
N ARG A 33 -19.94 8.22 2.10
CA ARG A 33 -19.51 6.98 2.79
C ARG A 33 -18.21 6.43 2.22
N ASP A 34 -18.08 6.34 0.90
CA ASP A 34 -16.85 5.91 0.23
C ASP A 34 -15.69 6.87 0.51
N SER A 35 -15.94 8.18 0.53
CA SER A 35 -14.93 9.18 0.85
C SER A 35 -14.47 9.07 2.30
N LEU A 36 -15.40 8.90 3.25
CA LEU A 36 -15.10 8.69 4.66
C LEU A 36 -14.24 7.44 4.84
N TYR A 37 -14.63 6.32 4.22
CA TYR A 37 -13.85 5.10 4.28
C TYR A 37 -12.45 5.26 3.68
N ARG A 38 -12.32 5.97 2.55
CA ARG A 38 -11.01 6.26 1.94
C ARG A 38 -10.12 7.10 2.85
N THR A 39 -10.68 8.07 3.57
CA THR A 39 -9.95 8.84 4.59
C THR A 39 -9.46 7.92 5.70
N SER A 40 -10.30 7.01 6.20
CA SER A 40 -9.91 6.02 7.22
C SER A 40 -8.81 5.09 6.74
N VAL A 41 -8.90 4.59 5.50
CA VAL A 41 -7.83 3.77 4.90
C VAL A 41 -6.53 4.54 4.83
N ASN A 42 -6.54 5.79 4.35
CA ASN A 42 -5.33 6.61 4.29
C ASN A 42 -4.71 6.84 5.68
N PHE A 43 -5.53 7.15 6.68
CA PHE A 43 -5.09 7.26 8.08
C PHE A 43 -4.39 5.98 8.57
N VAL A 44 -4.99 4.80 8.33
CA VAL A 44 -4.38 3.52 8.72
C VAL A 44 -3.06 3.30 7.98
N LEU A 45 -3.00 3.58 6.68
CA LEU A 45 -1.77 3.44 5.90
C LEU A 45 -0.68 4.43 6.33
N ASP A 46 -1.03 5.63 6.79
CA ASP A 46 -0.10 6.59 7.40
C ASP A 46 0.45 6.08 8.73
N ALA A 47 -0.40 5.46 9.55
CA ALA A 47 0.03 4.82 10.79
C ALA A 47 1.00 3.64 10.51
N CYS A 48 0.73 2.83 9.47
CA CYS A 48 1.66 1.79 9.01
C CYS A 48 2.98 2.37 8.51
N SER A 49 2.94 3.48 7.76
CA SER A 49 4.14 4.12 7.21
C SER A 49 5.04 4.73 8.29
N SER A 50 4.44 5.16 9.40
CA SER A 50 5.15 5.83 10.51
C SER A 50 5.63 4.86 11.59
N ALA A 51 5.24 3.59 11.50
CA ALA A 51 5.64 2.57 12.46
C ALA A 51 7.15 2.27 12.37
N PRO A 52 7.78 1.84 13.47
CA PRO A 52 9.14 1.34 13.43
C PRO A 52 9.31 0.22 12.41
N THR A 53 10.46 0.17 11.73
CA THR A 53 10.73 -0.80 10.64
C THR A 53 10.72 -2.27 11.07
N TYR A 54 10.86 -2.55 12.37
CA TYR A 54 10.76 -3.90 12.95
C TYR A 54 9.33 -4.29 13.36
N SER A 55 8.36 -3.38 13.25
CA SER A 55 6.97 -3.67 13.55
C SER A 55 6.38 -4.60 12.48
N THR A 56 5.65 -5.62 12.93
CA THR A 56 4.90 -6.55 12.07
C THR A 56 3.40 -6.25 12.05
N SER A 57 2.96 -5.30 12.87
CA SER A 57 1.56 -4.90 12.99
C SER A 57 1.45 -3.47 13.53
N VAL A 58 0.37 -2.77 13.19
CA VAL A 58 -0.03 -1.50 13.83
C VAL A 58 -1.37 -1.68 14.52
N SER A 59 -1.46 -1.22 15.77
CA SER A 59 -2.71 -1.16 16.51
C SER A 59 -3.30 0.25 16.50
N ILE A 60 -4.59 0.32 16.23
CA ILE A 60 -5.38 1.55 16.20
C ILE A 60 -6.51 1.39 17.22
N ASN A 61 -6.47 2.20 18.28
CA ASN A 61 -7.43 2.14 19.38
C ASN A 61 -7.61 0.73 19.99
N GLY A 62 -6.51 -0.03 20.09
CA GLY A 62 -6.49 -1.39 20.63
C GLY A 62 -6.95 -2.49 19.66
N GLU A 63 -7.26 -2.15 18.40
CA GLU A 63 -7.57 -3.10 17.33
C GLU A 63 -6.36 -3.24 16.40
N ASP A 64 -6.16 -4.37 15.75
CA ASP A 64 -5.22 -4.39 14.61
C ASP A 64 -5.80 -3.61 13.43
N SER A 65 -4.91 -3.19 12.52
CA SER A 65 -5.26 -2.34 11.39
C SER A 65 -6.33 -2.94 10.47
N GLN A 66 -6.33 -4.26 10.28
CA GLN A 66 -7.31 -4.94 9.42
C GLN A 66 -8.67 -5.03 10.12
N GLN A 67 -8.69 -5.40 11.40
CA GLN A 67 -9.90 -5.41 12.24
C GLN A 67 -10.53 -4.02 12.34
N PHE A 68 -9.71 -2.98 12.52
CA PHE A 68 -10.19 -1.60 12.56
C PHE A 68 -10.91 -1.23 11.27
N LEU A 69 -10.31 -1.48 10.10
CA LEU A 69 -10.91 -1.14 8.81
C LEU A 69 -12.12 -2.00 8.45
N ALA A 70 -12.11 -3.29 8.78
CA ALA A 70 -13.24 -4.19 8.56
C ALA A 70 -14.44 -3.75 9.42
N GLY A 71 -14.19 -3.51 10.71
CA GLY A 71 -15.24 -3.06 11.62
C GLY A 71 -15.72 -1.65 11.31
N PHE A 72 -14.85 -0.75 10.85
CA PHE A 72 -15.27 0.58 10.42
C PHE A 72 -16.15 0.53 9.17
N ALA A 73 -15.84 -0.35 8.20
CA ALA A 73 -16.70 -0.59 7.04
C ALA A 73 -18.11 -1.05 7.46
N GLU A 74 -18.18 -2.00 8.40
CA GLU A 74 -19.45 -2.45 8.98
C GLU A 74 -20.20 -1.32 9.68
N ASN A 75 -19.51 -0.48 10.46
CA ASN A 75 -20.13 0.61 11.20
C ASN A 75 -20.78 1.66 10.30
N ILE A 76 -20.26 1.89 9.09
CA ILE A 76 -20.84 2.83 8.12
C ILE A 76 -21.72 2.14 7.08
N GLY A 77 -21.94 0.82 7.20
CA GLY A 77 -22.72 0.02 6.27
C GLY A 77 -22.11 -0.09 4.86
N LEU A 78 -20.78 -0.11 4.74
CA LEU A 78 -20.09 -0.30 3.46
C LEU A 78 -19.95 -1.79 3.13
N GLU A 79 -20.26 -2.18 1.90
CA GLU A 79 -20.12 -3.56 1.44
C GLU A 79 -18.64 -4.03 1.49
N ASN A 80 -18.41 -5.27 1.92
CA ASN A 80 -17.06 -5.84 2.07
C ASN A 80 -16.26 -5.81 0.77
N VAL A 81 -16.90 -6.13 -0.36
CA VAL A 81 -16.23 -6.10 -1.68
C VAL A 81 -15.79 -4.68 -2.01
N ARG A 82 -16.67 -3.69 -1.76
CA ARG A 82 -16.35 -2.28 -1.99
C ARG A 82 -15.24 -1.79 -1.07
N ALA A 83 -15.27 -2.17 0.20
CA ALA A 83 -14.23 -1.86 1.18
C ALA A 83 -12.87 -2.43 0.74
N ALA A 84 -12.82 -3.71 0.37
CA ALA A 84 -11.62 -4.37 -0.14
C ALA A 84 -11.06 -3.65 -1.39
N THR A 85 -11.91 -3.31 -2.37
CA THR A 85 -11.47 -2.54 -3.55
C THR A 85 -10.86 -1.19 -3.17
N ILE A 86 -11.43 -0.46 -2.20
CA ILE A 86 -10.89 0.84 -1.76
C ILE A 86 -9.52 0.64 -1.10
N VAL A 87 -9.35 -0.39 -0.27
CA VAL A 87 -8.07 -0.73 0.37
C VAL A 87 -7.03 -1.09 -0.69
N SER A 88 -7.33 -2.03 -1.60
CA SER A 88 -6.41 -2.46 -2.66
C SER A 88 -5.96 -1.30 -3.55
N ALA A 89 -6.90 -0.44 -3.95
CA ALA A 89 -6.58 0.75 -4.74
C ALA A 89 -5.69 1.75 -3.96
N ALA A 90 -5.91 1.92 -2.66
CA ALA A 90 -5.08 2.80 -1.82
C ALA A 90 -3.67 2.25 -1.64
N VAL A 91 -3.53 0.94 -1.38
CA VAL A 91 -2.23 0.25 -1.29
C VAL A 91 -1.47 0.41 -2.60
N ALA A 92 -2.09 0.11 -3.74
CA ALA A 92 -1.47 0.27 -5.06
C ALA A 92 -1.04 1.72 -5.34
N SER A 93 -1.89 2.70 -5.02
CA SER A 93 -1.56 4.12 -5.15
C SER A 93 -0.34 4.50 -4.30
N ARG A 94 -0.27 4.04 -3.04
CA ARG A 94 0.89 4.28 -2.17
C ARG A 94 2.15 3.60 -2.66
N THR A 95 2.06 2.34 -3.08
CA THR A 95 3.19 1.61 -3.67
C THR A 95 3.79 2.37 -4.83
N ARG A 96 2.96 2.86 -5.76
CA ARG A 96 3.44 3.68 -6.88
C ARG A 96 4.09 4.98 -6.42
N ALA A 97 3.44 5.72 -5.53
CA ALA A 97 3.92 7.02 -5.06
C ALA A 97 5.28 6.88 -4.33
N CYS A 98 5.38 5.92 -3.42
CA CYS A 98 6.60 5.60 -2.69
C CYS A 98 7.75 5.24 -3.65
N LEU A 99 7.53 4.36 -4.62
CA LEU A 99 8.58 3.95 -5.56
C LEU A 99 9.08 5.13 -6.42
N LEU A 100 8.17 6.01 -6.86
CA LEU A 100 8.55 7.22 -7.61
C LEU A 100 9.31 8.21 -6.73
N GLN A 101 8.88 8.39 -5.48
CA GLN A 101 9.52 9.29 -4.54
C GLN A 101 10.92 8.79 -4.14
N ALA A 102 11.05 7.49 -3.84
CA ALA A 102 12.34 6.86 -3.58
C ALA A 102 13.29 7.04 -4.77
N TRP A 103 12.81 6.86 -6.00
CA TRP A 103 13.62 7.13 -7.19
C TRP A 103 14.04 8.60 -7.30
N ALA A 104 13.13 9.54 -7.02
CA ALA A 104 13.46 10.96 -7.03
C ALA A 104 14.53 11.33 -5.98
N LEU A 105 14.50 10.68 -4.81
CA LEU A 105 15.50 10.85 -3.76
C LEU A 105 16.85 10.24 -4.15
N GLU A 106 16.86 9.05 -4.75
CA GLU A 106 18.07 8.42 -5.31
C GLU A 106 18.74 9.31 -6.36
N MET A 107 17.96 9.91 -7.27
CA MET A 107 18.50 10.84 -8.27
C MET A 107 19.05 12.14 -7.68
N GLN A 108 18.63 12.51 -6.47
CA GLN A 108 19.19 13.64 -5.72
C GLN A 108 20.41 13.25 -4.88
N GLY A 109 20.85 11.99 -4.90
CA GLY A 109 21.93 11.48 -4.05
C GLY A 109 21.53 11.29 -2.59
N LYS A 110 20.22 11.36 -2.27
CA LYS A 110 19.67 11.21 -0.91
C LYS A 110 19.35 9.75 -0.60
N HIS A 111 20.40 8.92 -0.59
CA HIS A 111 20.26 7.47 -0.48
C HIS A 111 19.55 7.01 0.81
N VAL A 112 19.91 7.61 1.94
CA VAL A 112 19.30 7.26 3.24
C VAL A 112 17.81 7.60 3.25
N ASP A 113 17.43 8.76 2.70
CA ASP A 113 16.03 9.17 2.60
C ASP A 113 15.25 8.26 1.66
N ALA A 114 15.85 7.80 0.56
CA ALA A 114 15.22 6.85 -0.36
C ALA A 114 14.96 5.50 0.29
N LEU A 115 15.92 4.97 1.06
CA LEU A 115 15.72 3.75 1.85
C LEU A 115 14.61 3.94 2.91
N GLY A 116 14.60 5.08 3.58
CA GLY A 116 13.54 5.44 4.53
C GLY A 116 12.17 5.57 3.87
N GLU A 117 12.10 6.05 2.62
CA GLU A 117 10.86 6.09 1.84
C GLU A 117 10.38 4.68 1.51
N LEU A 118 11.27 3.81 1.01
CA LEU A 118 10.94 2.42 0.68
C LEU A 118 10.52 1.61 1.91
N SER A 119 11.12 1.86 3.08
CA SER A 119 10.77 1.13 4.29
C SER A 119 9.33 1.36 4.76
N LYS A 120 8.72 2.51 4.39
CA LYS A 120 7.30 2.80 4.68
C LYS A 120 6.35 1.79 4.06
N MET A 121 6.77 1.17 2.96
CA MET A 121 5.94 0.19 2.25
C MET A 121 6.00 -1.21 2.85
N CYS A 122 7.07 -1.58 3.58
CA CYS A 122 7.23 -2.95 4.07
C CYS A 122 6.02 -3.38 4.90
N LEU A 123 5.65 -2.57 5.89
CA LEU A 123 4.54 -2.90 6.78
C LEU A 123 3.18 -2.80 6.09
N ILE A 124 3.01 -1.85 5.16
CA ILE A 124 1.78 -1.75 4.37
C ILE A 124 1.55 -3.04 3.57
N LEU A 125 2.56 -3.54 2.86
CA LEU A 125 2.43 -4.74 2.04
C LEU A 125 2.29 -6.02 2.89
N GLN A 126 2.78 -6.00 4.13
CA GLN A 126 2.59 -7.10 5.07
C GLN A 126 1.18 -7.13 5.68
N VAL A 127 0.64 -5.96 6.08
CA VAL A 127 -0.68 -5.85 6.71
C VAL A 127 -1.81 -5.90 5.68
N PHE A 128 -1.58 -5.33 4.50
CA PHE A 128 -2.52 -5.32 3.38
C PHE A 128 -1.86 -5.91 2.14
N PRO A 129 -1.56 -7.22 2.14
CA PRO A 129 -0.97 -7.87 0.99
C PRO A 129 -1.98 -7.81 -0.17
N PRO A 130 -1.59 -7.24 -1.32
CA PRO A 130 -2.40 -7.33 -2.53
C PRO A 130 -2.52 -8.80 -2.97
N GLU A 131 -3.61 -9.11 -3.66
CA GLU A 131 -3.73 -10.40 -4.34
C GLU A 131 -2.62 -10.52 -5.41
N GLU A 132 -2.10 -11.74 -5.56
CA GLU A 132 -1.12 -12.05 -6.61
C GLU A 132 -1.72 -11.76 -7.99
N SER A 133 -0.97 -11.09 -8.85
CA SER A 133 -1.45 -10.70 -10.20
C SER A 133 -2.72 -9.85 -10.17
N SER A 134 -2.89 -9.03 -9.14
CA SER A 134 -4.07 -8.14 -9.03
C SER A 134 -4.06 -7.05 -10.11
N PRO A 135 -5.24 -6.66 -10.65
CA PRO A 135 -5.35 -5.57 -11.60
C PRO A 135 -4.73 -4.26 -11.08
N GLU A 136 -4.85 -3.99 -9.77
CA GLU A 136 -4.29 -2.81 -9.12
C GLU A 136 -2.76 -2.79 -9.19
N MET A 137 -2.08 -3.92 -8.94
CA MET A 137 -0.62 -4.00 -9.04
C MET A 137 -0.12 -4.03 -10.49
N GLU A 138 -0.88 -4.62 -11.42
CA GLU A 138 -0.60 -4.47 -12.85
C GLU A 138 -0.61 -2.99 -13.25
N MET A 139 -1.61 -2.22 -12.78
CA MET A 139 -1.69 -0.78 -13.02
C MET A 139 -0.51 0.00 -12.40
N VAL A 140 0.01 -0.42 -11.25
CA VAL A 140 1.25 0.14 -10.67
C VAL A 140 2.41 -0.08 -11.63
N SER A 141 2.63 -1.32 -12.08
CA SER A 141 3.75 -1.67 -12.95
C SER A 141 3.72 -0.91 -14.27
N ARG A 142 2.57 -0.86 -14.94
CA ARG A 142 2.34 -0.10 -16.18
C ARG A 142 2.51 1.40 -15.93
N GLY A 143 2.09 1.86 -14.77
CA GLY A 143 2.28 3.21 -14.29
C GLY A 143 3.75 3.62 -14.19
N LEU A 144 4.53 2.81 -13.49
CA LEU A 144 5.96 3.03 -13.28
C LEU A 144 6.74 2.94 -14.59
N ALA A 145 6.39 2.02 -15.49
CA ALA A 145 7.05 1.88 -16.79
C ALA A 145 6.97 3.14 -17.67
N LYS A 146 6.02 4.05 -17.42
CA LYS A 146 5.93 5.35 -18.10
C LYS A 146 6.99 6.35 -17.62
N HIS A 147 7.54 6.17 -16.43
CA HIS A 147 8.46 7.11 -15.80
C HIS A 147 9.85 6.50 -15.55
N LEU A 148 9.95 5.17 -15.46
CA LEU A 148 11.14 4.44 -15.06
C LEU A 148 11.56 3.42 -16.12
N LYS A 149 12.84 3.45 -16.49
CA LYS A 149 13.49 2.43 -17.33
C LYS A 149 13.64 1.12 -16.58
N LEU A 150 13.82 0.02 -17.31
CA LEU A 150 13.99 -1.33 -16.72
C LEU A 150 15.11 -1.36 -15.67
N GLU A 151 16.28 -0.78 -15.97
CA GLU A 151 17.41 -0.76 -15.04
C GLU A 151 17.13 0.04 -13.76
N GLN A 152 16.34 1.11 -13.85
CA GLN A 152 15.93 1.90 -12.69
C GLN A 152 14.97 1.10 -11.80
N ARG A 153 14.06 0.32 -12.41
CA ARG A 153 13.15 -0.58 -11.69
C ARG A 153 13.91 -1.71 -11.00
N LYS A 154 14.91 -2.31 -11.66
CA LYS A 154 15.82 -3.29 -11.05
C LYS A 154 16.61 -2.69 -9.88
N HIS A 155 17.08 -1.44 -10.02
CA HIS A 155 17.78 -0.75 -8.96
C HIS A 155 16.87 -0.52 -7.74
N LEU A 156 15.64 -0.04 -7.94
CA LEU A 156 14.65 0.08 -6.86
C LEU A 156 14.37 -1.26 -6.19
N MET A 157 14.27 -2.36 -6.95
CA MET A 157 14.11 -3.70 -6.36
C MET A 157 15.29 -4.07 -5.45
N PHE A 158 16.52 -3.79 -5.88
CA PHE A 158 17.70 -4.01 -5.05
C PHE A 158 17.68 -3.19 -3.76
N LEU A 159 17.27 -1.92 -3.83
CA LEU A 159 17.13 -1.08 -2.65
C LEU A 159 16.02 -1.57 -1.71
N PHE A 160 14.88 -1.96 -2.27
CA PHE A 160 13.76 -2.50 -1.52
C PHE A 160 14.16 -3.77 -0.75
N GLY A 161 14.95 -4.65 -1.38
CA GLY A 161 15.48 -5.86 -0.75
C GLY A 161 16.41 -5.60 0.44
N LYS A 162 16.94 -4.39 0.61
CA LYS A 162 17.74 -4.00 1.78
C LYS A 162 16.90 -3.60 2.99
N VAL A 163 15.62 -3.26 2.79
CA VAL A 163 14.77 -2.67 3.84
C VAL A 163 13.57 -3.54 4.20
N CYS A 164 13.09 -4.39 3.30
CA CYS A 164 11.91 -5.23 3.54
C CYS A 164 12.25 -6.74 3.58
N SER A 165 11.41 -7.50 4.30
CA SER A 165 11.47 -8.96 4.36
C SER A 165 11.11 -9.63 3.03
N GLU A 166 11.50 -10.90 2.89
CA GLU A 166 11.29 -11.71 1.67
C GLU A 166 9.81 -11.83 1.27
N ASP A 167 8.89 -11.84 2.24
CA ASP A 167 7.44 -11.91 1.99
C ASP A 167 6.93 -10.76 1.11
N SER A 168 7.52 -9.57 1.25
CA SER A 168 7.15 -8.39 0.45
C SER A 168 7.86 -8.34 -0.90
N HIS A 169 8.87 -9.18 -1.15
CA HIS A 169 9.67 -9.13 -2.38
C HIS A 169 8.88 -9.58 -3.60
N GLY A 170 8.00 -10.56 -3.45
CA GLY A 170 7.10 -11.02 -4.54
C GLY A 170 6.24 -9.86 -5.05
N ILE A 171 5.54 -9.21 -4.12
CA ILE A 171 4.65 -8.07 -4.39
C ILE A 171 5.44 -6.89 -4.97
N ALA A 172 6.61 -6.56 -4.41
CA ALA A 172 7.44 -5.47 -4.92
C ALA A 172 7.96 -5.76 -6.34
N ARG A 173 8.33 -7.01 -6.63
CA ARG A 173 8.76 -7.45 -7.96
C ARG A 173 7.62 -7.34 -8.97
N GLU A 174 6.40 -7.68 -8.57
CA GLU A 174 5.18 -7.47 -9.36
C GLU A 174 4.95 -5.99 -9.65
N ALA A 175 4.91 -5.16 -8.61
CA ALA A 175 4.69 -3.73 -8.72
C ALA A 175 5.74 -3.05 -9.62
N LEU A 176 7.00 -3.51 -9.59
CA LEU A 176 8.07 -3.02 -10.46
C LEU A 176 8.04 -3.62 -11.88
N GLY A 177 7.12 -4.54 -12.17
CA GLY A 177 6.96 -5.19 -13.48
C GLY A 177 8.17 -6.05 -13.84
N LEU A 178 8.73 -6.77 -12.87
CA LEU A 178 9.96 -7.56 -13.01
C LEU A 178 9.72 -9.08 -13.02
N ILE A 179 8.47 -9.55 -12.87
CA ILE A 179 8.10 -10.99 -12.86
C ILE A 179 8.62 -11.72 -14.09
N HIS A 180 8.60 -11.08 -15.26
CA HIS A 180 9.00 -11.71 -16.53
C HIS A 180 10.50 -11.58 -16.86
N SER A 181 11.29 -10.88 -16.03
CA SER A 181 12.69 -10.58 -16.34
C SER A 181 13.68 -11.69 -16.01
N GLN A 182 13.30 -12.70 -15.22
CA GLN A 182 14.16 -13.87 -14.93
C GLN A 182 14.28 -14.82 -16.13
N ASN A 183 13.30 -14.84 -17.04
CA ASN A 183 13.30 -15.75 -18.19
C ASN A 183 14.24 -15.33 -19.32
N TYR A 184 14.73 -14.07 -19.33
CA TYR A 184 15.69 -13.61 -20.35
C TYR A 184 17.15 -13.89 -20.00
N SER A 185 17.47 -14.15 -18.74
CA SER A 185 18.84 -14.45 -18.29
C SER A 185 19.24 -15.91 -18.49
N ALA A 186 18.26 -16.81 -18.57
CA ALA A 186 18.49 -18.25 -18.73
C ALA A 186 18.60 -18.70 -20.20
N GLY A 187 18.23 -17.84 -21.17
CA GLY A 187 18.17 -18.17 -22.60
C GLY A 187 19.39 -17.77 -23.44
N GLN A 188 20.51 -17.33 -22.84
CA GLN A 188 21.71 -16.87 -23.56
C GLN A 188 22.96 -17.75 -23.37
N LEU A 189 22.80 -18.98 -22.88
CA LEU A 189 23.93 -19.91 -22.64
C LEU A 189 23.91 -21.21 -23.45
N GLU A 190 22.97 -21.37 -24.38
CA GLU A 190 22.93 -22.53 -25.29
C GLU A 190 22.91 -22.08 -26.76
N ASP A 191 23.99 -21.45 -27.23
CA ASP A 191 24.24 -21.32 -28.67
C ASP A 191 25.72 -21.02 -28.95
N ASN A 192 26.62 -21.78 -28.33
CA ASN A 192 28.03 -21.85 -28.72
C ASN A 192 28.68 -23.12 -28.16
N ILE A 193 28.55 -24.23 -28.88
CA ILE A 193 29.55 -25.31 -28.83
C ILE A 193 29.84 -25.70 -30.30
N PRO A 194 31.11 -25.72 -30.73
CA PRO A 194 31.53 -25.89 -32.13
C PRO A 194 31.22 -27.26 -32.73
#